data_AF-A0A2V9KS65-F1
#
_entry.id   AF-A0A2V9KS65-F1
#
_cell.length_a   1.000
_cell.length_b   1.000
_cell.length_c   1.000
_cell.angle_alpha   90.00
_cell.angle_beta   90.00
_cell.angle_gamma   90.00
#
_symmetry.space_group_name_H-M   'P 1'
#
loop_
_entity.id
_entity.type
_entity.pdbx_description
1 polymer ?
#
loop_
_entity_poly.entity_id
_entity_poly.type
_entity_poly.pdbx_seq_one_letter_code
_entity_poly.pdbx_strand_id
1 'polypeptide(L)'
;AVIDARTLGYPLRSLKQIPAGDYYVQALASLYTEFHRADGHVIWAHMDQWEGQQFNRSPGNLFSAVRRVHLDPKHGYDVKLSLSKVIPPVEVPADTEWVKRIKIQSKLLTRFWGHPIYLGATVLLPRGYDAHPHTYYPVIYEQDHFTLDAPFHFAAGKSGGTTASELDEAWTSDNFPRLIAVRFQHPTPYFD
;
A
#
# COMPACT_ATOMS: atom_id res chain seq x y z
N ALA A 1 14.56 -21.25 -7.67
CA ALA A 1 15.40 -21.01 -6.48
C ALA A 1 15.26 -22.19 -5.51
N VAL A 2 16.26 -22.45 -4.68
CA VAL A 2 16.18 -23.42 -3.57
C VAL A 2 16.25 -22.63 -2.28
N ILE A 3 15.28 -22.86 -1.38
CA ILE A 3 15.26 -22.31 -0.02
C ILE A 3 15.63 -23.47 0.91
N ASP A 4 16.77 -23.35 1.59
CA ASP A 4 17.31 -24.42 2.42
C ASP A 4 17.65 -23.91 3.84
N ALA A 5 18.25 -24.77 4.67
CA ALA A 5 18.59 -24.45 6.05
C ALA A 5 19.57 -23.26 6.22
N ARG A 6 20.26 -22.85 5.15
CA ARG A 6 21.19 -21.71 5.13
C ARG A 6 20.48 -20.42 4.70
N THR A 7 19.26 -20.51 4.16
CA THR A 7 18.47 -19.33 3.85
C THR A 7 18.01 -18.67 5.15
N LEU A 8 18.26 -17.36 5.27
CA LEU A 8 17.82 -16.57 6.41
C LEU A 8 16.29 -16.57 6.48
N GLY A 9 15.75 -16.86 7.66
CA GLY A 9 14.32 -16.85 7.93
C GLY A 9 13.93 -15.92 9.08
N TYR A 10 12.63 -15.67 9.18
CA TYR A 10 11.97 -15.02 10.31
C TYR A 10 10.58 -15.67 10.51
N PRO A 11 10.07 -15.81 11.75
CA PRO A 11 10.71 -15.51 13.04
C PRO A 11 11.83 -16.50 13.41
N LEU A 12 11.87 -17.67 12.77
CA LEU A 12 12.92 -18.67 12.96
C LEU A 12 14.07 -18.42 11.98
N ARG A 13 15.31 -18.45 12.47
CA ARG A 13 16.50 -18.12 11.66
C ARG A 13 16.78 -19.15 10.56
N SER A 14 16.32 -20.38 10.73
CA SER A 14 16.56 -21.50 9.83
C SER A 14 15.36 -22.42 9.75
N LEU A 15 15.14 -23.00 8.56
CA LEU A 15 14.15 -24.07 8.33
C LEU A 15 14.31 -25.27 9.27
N LYS A 16 15.53 -25.55 9.77
CA LYS A 16 15.77 -26.62 10.76
C LYS A 16 15.07 -26.41 12.10
N GLN A 17 14.70 -25.17 12.40
CA GLN A 17 14.08 -24.81 13.67
C GLN A 17 12.55 -24.89 13.62
N ILE A 18 11.96 -25.16 12.45
CA ILE A 18 10.52 -25.36 12.31
C ILE A 18 10.15 -26.64 13.07
N PRO A 19 9.26 -26.58 14.08
CA PRO A 19 8.79 -27.77 14.77
C PRO A 19 8.18 -28.79 13.81
N ALA A 20 8.26 -30.07 14.14
CA ALA A 20 7.59 -31.08 13.34
C ALA A 20 6.07 -30.90 13.40
N GLY A 21 5.37 -30.98 12.26
CA GLY A 21 3.92 -30.83 12.21
C GLY A 21 3.34 -30.62 10.81
N ASP A 22 2.02 -30.46 10.76
CA ASP A 22 1.28 -30.13 9.54
C ASP A 22 1.15 -28.61 9.37
N TYR A 23 1.53 -28.12 8.20
CA TYR A 23 1.58 -26.69 7.88
C TYR A 23 0.85 -26.40 6.58
N TYR A 24 0.31 -25.18 6.48
CA TYR A 24 0.00 -24.56 5.20
C TYR A 24 1.20 -23.73 4.75
N VAL A 25 1.69 -24.00 3.55
CA VAL A 25 2.83 -23.31 2.95
C VAL A 25 2.43 -22.60 1.67
N GLN A 26 3.01 -21.42 1.45
CA GLN A 26 2.85 -20.62 0.25
C GLN A 26 4.19 -19.97 -0.08
N ALA A 27 4.52 -19.89 -1.37
CA ALA A 27 5.63 -19.08 -1.85
C ALA A 27 5.10 -17.74 -2.35
N LEU A 28 5.85 -16.69 -2.07
CA LEU A 28 5.68 -15.35 -2.64
C LEU A 28 7.05 -14.84 -3.07
N ALA A 29 7.12 -14.24 -4.26
CA ALA A 29 8.29 -13.56 -4.77
C ALA A 29 7.97 -12.09 -5.04
N SER A 30 8.71 -11.21 -4.36
CA SER A 30 8.65 -9.78 -4.61
C SER A 30 9.56 -9.42 -5.78
N LEU A 31 9.01 -8.74 -6.79
CA LEU A 31 9.75 -8.32 -7.97
C LEU A 31 10.45 -6.98 -7.71
N TYR A 32 11.73 -6.94 -8.06
CA TYR A 32 12.56 -5.76 -7.89
C TYR A 32 12.75 -5.08 -9.24
N THR A 33 12.74 -3.75 -9.20
CA THR A 33 13.05 -2.87 -10.31
C THR A 33 14.48 -2.37 -10.15
N GLU A 34 15.23 -2.36 -11.26
CA GLU A 34 16.53 -1.69 -11.31
C GLU A 34 16.33 -0.19 -11.48
N PHE A 35 16.81 0.60 -10.53
CA PHE A 35 16.77 2.06 -10.56
C PHE A 35 18.14 2.62 -10.87
N HIS A 36 18.22 3.40 -11.94
CA HIS A 36 19.40 4.18 -12.34
C HIS A 36 19.25 5.58 -11.75
N ARG A 37 19.79 5.78 -10.54
CA ARG A 37 19.60 7.03 -9.80
C ARG A 37 20.46 8.16 -10.36
N ALA A 38 19.94 9.38 -10.29
CA ALA A 38 20.65 10.59 -10.75
C ALA A 38 21.93 10.91 -9.96
N ASP A 39 22.13 10.29 -8.79
CA ASP A 39 23.37 10.38 -8.02
C ASP A 39 24.44 9.36 -8.43
N GLY A 40 24.21 8.63 -9.53
CA GLY A 40 25.17 7.68 -10.10
C GLY A 40 25.06 6.25 -9.56
N HIS A 41 24.18 5.98 -8.61
CA HIS A 41 23.99 4.62 -8.08
C HIS A 41 22.98 3.83 -8.90
N VAL A 42 23.26 2.53 -9.07
CA VAL A 42 22.30 1.56 -9.56
C VAL A 42 21.88 0.68 -8.39
N ILE A 43 20.59 0.63 -8.11
CA ILE A 43 20.04 -0.19 -7.02
C ILE A 43 18.88 -1.05 -7.52
N TRP A 44 18.67 -2.19 -6.87
CA TRP A 44 17.50 -3.02 -7.04
C TRP A 44 16.59 -2.84 -5.83
N ALA A 45 15.38 -2.35 -6.04
CA ALA A 45 14.40 -2.15 -4.99
C ALA A 45 13.00 -2.51 -5.48
N HIS A 46 12.09 -2.74 -4.54
CA HIS A 46 10.70 -2.91 -4.90
C HIS A 46 10.08 -1.56 -5.31
N MET A 47 9.46 -1.49 -6.49
CA MET A 47 8.76 -0.30 -6.95
C MET A 47 7.33 -0.37 -6.45
N ASP A 48 6.99 0.47 -5.47
CA ASP A 48 5.62 0.61 -4.97
C ASP A 48 4.64 0.87 -6.13
N GLN A 49 3.60 0.05 -6.22
CA GLN A 49 2.53 0.10 -7.21
C GLN A 49 1.21 0.57 -6.59
N TRP A 50 1.29 1.49 -5.63
CA TRP A 50 0.19 2.10 -4.87
C TRP A 50 -0.39 1.22 -3.76
N GLU A 51 0.42 0.29 -3.25
CA GLU A 51 0.07 -0.59 -2.14
C GLU A 51 0.76 -0.24 -0.81
N GLY A 52 1.57 0.81 -0.74
CA GLY A 52 2.23 1.26 0.50
C GLY A 52 3.25 0.25 1.04
N GLN A 53 4.16 -0.22 0.18
CA GLN A 53 5.24 -1.18 0.48
C GLN A 53 4.77 -2.52 1.08
N GLN A 54 3.48 -2.85 0.95
CA GLN A 54 2.92 -4.12 1.40
C GLN A 54 3.17 -5.23 0.36
N PHE A 55 4.34 -5.87 0.44
CA PHE A 55 4.81 -6.87 -0.52
C PHE A 55 3.80 -7.99 -0.84
N ASN A 56 2.95 -8.35 0.12
CA ASN A 56 1.95 -9.42 0.01
C ASN A 56 0.69 -9.03 -0.77
N ARG A 57 0.54 -7.76 -1.12
CA ARG A 57 -0.50 -7.22 -1.99
C ARG A 57 0.05 -6.38 -3.13
N SER A 58 1.37 -6.40 -3.36
CA SER A 58 1.97 -5.58 -4.40
C SER A 58 1.74 -6.15 -5.81
N PRO A 59 1.10 -5.38 -6.70
CA PRO A 59 0.87 -5.76 -8.10
C PRO A 59 2.10 -6.31 -8.82
N GLY A 60 1.90 -7.37 -9.59
CA GLY A 60 2.96 -8.01 -10.37
C GLY A 60 3.79 -9.03 -9.59
N ASN A 61 3.81 -8.97 -8.25
CA ASN A 61 4.44 -10.02 -7.45
C ASN A 61 3.81 -11.39 -7.73
N LEU A 62 4.65 -12.42 -7.64
CA LEU A 62 4.24 -13.78 -7.97
C LEU A 62 3.98 -14.57 -6.70
N PHE A 63 2.96 -15.42 -6.70
CA PHE A 63 2.67 -16.29 -5.58
C PHE A 63 2.16 -17.67 -6.01
N SER A 64 2.30 -18.65 -5.12
CA SER A 64 1.81 -20.01 -5.33
C SER A 64 0.41 -20.22 -4.78
N ALA A 65 -0.22 -21.32 -5.19
CA ALA A 65 -1.32 -21.89 -4.40
C ALA A 65 -0.81 -22.27 -2.99
N VAL A 66 -1.70 -22.19 -2.01
CA VAL A 66 -1.46 -22.69 -0.66
C VAL A 66 -1.49 -24.22 -0.70
N ARG A 67 -0.52 -24.86 -0.03
CA ARG A 67 -0.44 -26.33 0.06
C ARG A 67 -0.35 -26.76 1.51
N ARG A 68 -1.09 -27.81 1.88
CA ARG A 68 -0.88 -28.50 3.15
C ARG A 68 0.26 -29.49 3.02
N VAL A 69 1.23 -29.45 3.93
CA VAL A 69 2.41 -30.31 3.95
C VAL A 69 2.74 -30.73 5.38
N HIS A 70 3.35 -31.90 5.53
CA HIS A 70 3.97 -32.31 6.78
C HIS A 70 5.46 -31.94 6.74
N LEU A 71 5.94 -31.19 7.73
CA LEU A 71 7.34 -30.82 7.87
C LEU A 71 7.92 -31.52 9.09
N ASP A 72 9.03 -32.23 8.91
CA ASP A 72 9.83 -32.76 10.02
C ASP A 72 11.32 -32.50 9.76
N PRO A 73 11.97 -31.61 10.53
CA PRO A 73 13.38 -31.28 10.33
C PRO A 73 14.33 -32.45 10.58
N LYS A 74 13.91 -33.51 11.29
CA LYS A 74 14.73 -34.72 11.51
C LYS A 74 14.81 -35.62 10.27
N HIS A 75 13.72 -35.67 9.50
CA HIS A 75 13.64 -36.46 8.26
C HIS A 75 13.95 -35.61 7.02
N GLY A 76 13.95 -34.28 7.15
CA GLY A 76 14.08 -33.35 6.03
C GLY A 76 12.78 -33.26 5.23
N TYR A 77 12.71 -32.30 4.32
CA TYR A 77 11.55 -32.10 3.45
C TYR A 77 11.96 -31.47 2.12
N ASP A 78 11.33 -31.91 1.03
CA ASP A 78 11.43 -31.34 -0.32
C ASP A 78 10.04 -30.95 -0.81
N VAL A 79 9.72 -29.67 -0.70
CA VAL A 79 8.41 -29.11 -1.05
C VAL A 79 8.54 -28.25 -2.30
N LYS A 80 8.03 -28.76 -3.43
CA LYS A 80 8.02 -28.02 -4.70
C LYS A 80 6.85 -27.02 -4.76
N LEU A 81 7.14 -25.73 -4.86
CA LEU A 81 6.14 -24.68 -5.03
C LEU A 81 6.29 -24.04 -6.42
N SER A 82 5.17 -23.73 -7.06
CA SER A 82 5.13 -23.06 -8.36
C SER A 82 4.47 -21.69 -8.20
N LEU A 83 5.20 -20.65 -8.59
CA LEU A 83 4.73 -19.27 -8.62
C LEU A 83 3.89 -19.07 -9.89
N SER A 84 2.61 -19.44 -9.83
CA SER A 84 1.72 -19.48 -10.98
C SER A 84 0.67 -18.38 -11.00
N LYS A 85 0.59 -17.58 -9.93
CA LYS A 85 -0.37 -16.47 -9.82
C LYS A 85 0.38 -15.15 -9.71
N VAL A 86 -0.26 -14.10 -10.22
CA VAL A 86 0.24 -12.72 -10.19
C VAL A 86 -0.72 -11.91 -9.33
N ILE A 87 -0.19 -11.08 -8.44
CA ILE A 87 -1.02 -10.14 -7.68
C ILE A 87 -1.58 -9.07 -8.63
N PRO A 88 -2.90 -8.82 -8.62
CA PRO A 88 -3.53 -7.86 -9.53
C PRO A 88 -3.15 -6.41 -9.18
N PRO A 89 -3.36 -5.45 -10.11
CA PRO A 89 -3.25 -4.02 -9.83
C PRO A 89 -4.09 -3.58 -8.63
N VAL A 90 -3.62 -2.56 -7.91
CA VAL A 90 -4.37 -1.94 -6.82
C VAL A 90 -5.61 -1.23 -7.36
N GLU A 91 -6.76 -1.52 -6.77
CA GLU A 91 -8.00 -0.81 -7.04
C GLU A 91 -8.03 0.51 -6.27
N VAL A 92 -7.90 1.62 -7.01
CA VAL A 92 -8.04 2.96 -6.43
C VAL A 92 -9.54 3.30 -6.36
N PRO A 93 -10.08 3.69 -5.19
CA PRO A 93 -11.47 4.09 -5.11
C PRO A 93 -11.75 5.27 -6.04
N ALA A 94 -12.96 5.34 -6.58
CA ALA A 94 -13.36 6.49 -7.40
C ALA A 94 -13.47 7.77 -6.57
N ASP A 95 -13.44 8.91 -7.26
CA ASP A 95 -13.84 10.18 -6.67
C ASP A 95 -15.31 10.18 -6.29
N THR A 96 -15.65 10.95 -5.27
CA THR A 96 -17.04 11.21 -4.84
C THR A 96 -17.30 12.72 -4.83
N GLU A 97 -18.49 13.12 -4.36
CA GLU A 97 -18.76 14.54 -4.08
C GLU A 97 -17.90 15.06 -2.91
N TRP A 98 -17.49 14.17 -1.99
CA TRP A 98 -16.74 14.52 -0.78
C TRP A 98 -15.24 14.32 -0.93
N VAL A 99 -14.81 13.30 -1.67
CA VAL A 99 -13.41 12.90 -1.73
C VAL A 99 -12.91 12.98 -3.16
N LYS A 100 -11.87 13.78 -3.39
CA LYS A 100 -11.14 13.85 -4.67
C LYS A 100 -9.78 13.22 -4.55
N ARG A 101 -9.30 12.62 -5.63
CA ARG A 101 -8.05 11.86 -5.66
C ARG A 101 -7.16 12.43 -6.75
N ILE A 102 -6.01 12.91 -6.32
CA ILE A 102 -5.03 13.52 -7.20
C ILE A 102 -3.91 12.52 -7.41
N LYS A 103 -3.45 12.38 -8.65
CA LYS A 103 -2.25 11.64 -9.02
C LYS A 103 -1.48 12.44 -10.05
N ILE A 104 -0.25 12.82 -9.70
CA ILE A 104 0.63 13.62 -10.54
C ILE A 104 1.96 12.93 -10.69
N GLN A 105 2.54 13.00 -11.89
CA GLN A 105 3.92 12.56 -12.08
C GLN A 105 4.88 13.64 -11.58
N SER A 106 5.79 13.29 -10.69
CA SER A 106 6.83 14.20 -10.22
C SER A 106 8.00 14.21 -11.19
N LYS A 107 8.26 15.37 -11.83
CA LYS A 107 9.43 15.55 -12.72
C LYS A 107 10.76 15.40 -11.96
N LEU A 108 10.81 15.85 -10.71
CA LEU A 108 12.02 15.79 -9.87
C LEU A 108 12.32 14.35 -9.46
N LEU A 109 11.32 13.63 -8.92
CA LEU A 109 11.50 12.25 -8.49
C LEU A 109 11.72 11.33 -9.69
N THR A 110 11.00 11.56 -10.80
CA THR A 110 11.21 10.76 -12.03
C THR A 110 12.66 10.87 -12.52
N ARG A 111 13.20 12.09 -12.51
CA ARG A 111 14.61 12.32 -12.87
C ARG A 111 15.56 11.65 -11.89
N PHE A 112 15.29 11.76 -10.59
CA PHE A 112 16.14 11.19 -9.56
C PHE A 112 16.19 9.66 -9.62
N TRP A 113 15.04 9.00 -9.80
CA TRP A 113 14.93 7.54 -9.77
C TRP A 113 15.21 6.86 -11.11
N GLY A 114 15.24 7.62 -12.20
CA GLY A 114 15.34 7.06 -13.56
C GLY A 114 14.10 6.29 -14.00
N HIS A 115 12.99 6.44 -13.28
CA HIS A 115 11.70 5.76 -13.51
C HIS A 115 10.55 6.74 -13.31
N PRO A 116 9.38 6.58 -13.98
CA PRO A 116 8.21 7.39 -13.69
C PRO A 116 7.77 7.26 -12.22
N ILE A 117 7.86 8.36 -11.47
CA ILE A 117 7.41 8.42 -10.07
C ILE A 117 6.20 9.33 -9.96
N TYR A 118 5.17 8.84 -9.30
CA TYR A 118 3.92 9.55 -9.08
C TYR A 118 3.75 9.88 -7.60
N LEU A 119 3.25 11.07 -7.34
CA LEU A 119 2.73 11.48 -6.04
C LEU A 119 1.23 11.58 -6.15
N GLY A 120 0.54 11.43 -5.02
CA GLY A 120 -0.89 11.63 -4.96
C GLY A 120 -1.34 12.41 -3.74
N ALA A 121 -2.65 12.63 -3.67
CA ALA A 121 -3.31 13.11 -2.49
C ALA A 121 -4.78 12.69 -2.50
N THR A 122 -5.33 12.41 -1.32
CA THR A 122 -6.77 12.37 -1.11
C THR A 122 -7.21 13.68 -0.47
N VAL A 123 -8.28 14.27 -1.02
CA VAL A 123 -8.77 15.59 -0.65
C VAL A 123 -10.21 15.44 -0.18
N LEU A 124 -10.46 15.71 1.09
CA LEU A 124 -11.80 15.78 1.66
C LEU A 124 -12.33 17.20 1.53
N LEU A 125 -13.42 17.34 0.80
CA LEU A 125 -14.06 18.60 0.45
C LEU A 125 -15.16 18.97 1.46
N PRO A 126 -15.43 20.28 1.66
CA PRO A 126 -16.58 20.72 2.41
C PRO A 126 -17.87 20.48 1.61
N ARG A 127 -18.99 20.45 2.32
CA ARG A 127 -20.31 20.34 1.69
C ARG A 127 -20.54 21.44 0.65
N GLY A 128 -21.04 21.05 -0.53
CA GLY A 128 -21.41 21.97 -1.59
C GLY A 128 -20.22 22.69 -2.23
N TYR A 129 -19.01 22.11 -2.19
CA TYR A 129 -17.80 22.69 -2.77
C TYR A 129 -18.00 23.17 -4.22
N ASP A 130 -18.58 22.33 -5.09
CA ASP A 130 -18.78 22.65 -6.52
C ASP A 130 -19.70 23.85 -6.76
N ALA A 131 -20.58 24.19 -5.81
CA ALA A 131 -21.45 25.37 -5.89
C ALA A 131 -20.75 26.68 -5.48
N HIS A 132 -19.49 26.62 -5.03
CA HIS A 132 -18.74 27.76 -4.49
C HIS A 132 -17.34 27.88 -5.13
N PRO A 133 -17.22 27.97 -6.47
CA PRO A 133 -15.93 27.89 -7.18
C PRO A 133 -14.97 29.06 -6.90
N HIS A 134 -15.45 30.14 -6.29
CA HIS A 134 -14.67 31.34 -5.96
C HIS A 134 -14.38 31.48 -4.46
N THR A 135 -14.76 30.48 -3.66
CA THR A 135 -14.52 30.50 -2.21
C THR A 135 -13.17 29.90 -1.87
N TYR A 136 -12.44 30.57 -0.97
CA TYR A 136 -11.21 30.05 -0.37
C TYR A 136 -11.55 29.39 0.96
N TYR A 137 -11.00 28.20 1.19
CA TYR A 137 -11.22 27.41 2.39
C TYR A 137 -9.93 27.27 3.19
N PRO A 138 -9.99 27.28 4.54
CA PRO A 138 -8.89 26.77 5.35
C PRO A 138 -8.56 25.32 4.97
N VAL A 139 -7.28 24.98 4.97
CA VAL A 139 -6.80 23.65 4.59
C VAL A 139 -6.05 23.00 5.75
N ILE A 140 -6.44 21.77 6.09
CA ILE A 140 -5.69 20.91 7.00
C ILE A 140 -4.83 19.97 6.14
N TYR A 141 -3.52 19.98 6.37
CA TYR A 141 -2.61 19.03 5.75
C TYR A 141 -2.30 17.92 6.74
N GLU A 142 -2.70 16.71 6.39
CA GLU A 142 -2.50 15.50 7.17
C GLU A 142 -1.33 14.69 6.60
N GLN A 143 -0.38 14.35 7.47
CA GLN A 143 0.77 13.53 7.12
C GLN A 143 0.74 12.24 7.95
N ASP A 144 0.71 11.10 7.26
CA ASP A 144 0.72 9.76 7.84
C ASP A 144 1.34 8.76 6.84
N HIS A 145 1.28 7.48 7.16
CA HIS A 145 1.57 6.35 6.28
C HIS A 145 0.64 6.40 5.04
N PHE A 146 1.12 5.85 3.92
CA PHE A 146 0.40 5.76 2.66
C PHE A 146 -0.87 4.95 2.86
N THR A 147 -1.95 5.55 2.39
CA THR A 147 -3.25 4.91 2.30
C THR A 147 -4.01 5.50 1.13
N LEU A 148 -4.95 4.71 0.62
CA LEU A 148 -5.94 5.18 -0.33
C LEU A 148 -7.16 5.79 0.37
N ASP A 149 -7.19 5.79 1.70
CA ASP A 149 -8.31 6.35 2.44
C ASP A 149 -8.40 7.87 2.31
N ALA A 150 -9.60 8.38 2.53
CA ALA A 150 -9.81 9.81 2.69
C ALA A 150 -9.09 10.32 3.96
N PRO A 151 -8.80 11.63 4.03
CA PRO A 151 -8.35 12.26 5.27
C PRO A 151 -9.24 11.88 6.45
N PHE A 152 -8.62 11.67 7.62
CA PHE A 152 -9.29 11.25 8.86
C PHE A 152 -10.10 9.94 8.75
N HIS A 153 -9.86 9.13 7.72
CA HIS A 153 -10.64 7.93 7.38
C HIS A 153 -12.13 8.22 7.09
N PHE A 154 -12.44 9.43 6.60
CA PHE A 154 -13.80 9.84 6.29
C PHE A 154 -14.52 8.86 5.35
N ALA A 155 -15.75 8.49 5.71
CA ALA A 155 -16.57 7.58 4.93
C ALA A 155 -18.07 7.92 5.00
N ALA A 156 -18.48 8.90 4.19
CA ALA A 156 -19.88 9.32 4.06
C ALA A 156 -20.89 8.14 4.04
N GLY A 157 -21.85 8.17 4.95
CA GLY A 157 -22.94 7.19 5.01
C GLY A 157 -22.59 5.82 5.59
N LYS A 158 -21.35 5.61 6.10
CA LYS A 158 -20.99 4.41 6.86
C LYS A 158 -21.14 4.67 8.36
N SER A 159 -22.35 4.49 8.89
CA SER A 159 -22.61 4.54 10.31
C SER A 159 -22.07 3.28 11.01
N GLY A 160 -21.15 3.48 11.97
CA GLY A 160 -20.47 2.38 12.65
C GLY A 160 -19.54 2.79 13.79
N GLY A 161 -20.12 3.10 14.96
CA GLY A 161 -19.60 2.83 16.32
C GLY A 161 -18.17 3.26 16.70
N THR A 162 -17.55 4.19 16.00
CA THR A 162 -16.20 4.71 16.27
C THR A 162 -16.18 6.23 16.08
N THR A 163 -15.12 6.91 16.54
CA THR A 163 -14.92 8.36 16.37
C THR A 163 -14.99 8.83 14.91
N ALA A 164 -14.73 7.95 13.93
CA ALA A 164 -14.91 8.25 12.51
C ALA A 164 -16.39 8.57 12.16
N SER A 165 -17.36 7.91 12.81
CA SER A 165 -18.80 8.17 12.60
C SER A 165 -19.20 9.58 13.06
N GLU A 166 -18.65 10.06 14.18
CA GLU A 166 -18.95 11.40 14.70
C GLU A 166 -18.39 12.49 13.79
N LEU A 167 -17.16 12.31 13.28
CA LEU A 167 -16.57 13.23 12.33
C LEU A 167 -17.34 13.24 11.02
N ASP A 168 -17.73 12.08 10.49
CA ASP A 168 -18.46 11.99 9.22
C ASP A 168 -19.84 12.67 9.32
N GLU A 169 -20.56 12.45 10.41
CA GLU A 169 -21.83 13.11 10.72
C GLU A 169 -21.65 14.62 10.88
N ALA A 170 -20.62 15.05 11.61
CA ALA A 170 -20.31 16.46 11.77
C ALA A 170 -19.97 17.09 10.42
N TRP A 171 -19.02 16.53 9.66
CA TRP A 171 -18.52 17.05 8.38
C TRP A 171 -19.62 17.22 7.32
N THR A 172 -20.61 16.34 7.34
CA THR A 172 -21.74 16.38 6.40
C THR A 172 -22.89 17.28 6.86
N SER A 173 -22.89 17.73 8.12
CA SER A 173 -23.94 18.62 8.66
C SER A 173 -23.93 20.02 8.04
N ASP A 174 -25.08 20.70 8.08
CA ASP A 174 -25.23 22.06 7.53
C ASP A 174 -24.36 23.12 8.25
N ASN A 175 -24.04 22.87 9.52
CA ASN A 175 -23.39 23.85 10.40
C ASN A 175 -21.88 23.60 10.57
N PHE A 176 -21.32 22.59 9.92
CA PHE A 176 -19.89 22.32 10.03
C PHE A 176 -19.06 23.39 9.32
N PRO A 177 -17.93 23.82 9.91
CA PRO A 177 -17.04 24.77 9.25
C PRO A 177 -16.59 24.24 7.89
N ARG A 178 -16.69 25.07 6.85
CA ARG A 178 -16.24 24.69 5.52
C ARG A 178 -14.72 24.73 5.47
N LEU A 179 -14.10 23.57 5.48
CA LEU A 179 -12.66 23.38 5.38
C LEU A 179 -12.35 22.23 4.44
N ILE A 180 -11.11 22.22 3.95
CA ILE A 180 -10.58 21.13 3.13
C ILE A 180 -9.57 20.37 3.98
N ALA A 181 -9.56 19.04 3.91
CA ALA A 181 -8.44 18.25 4.40
C ALA A 181 -7.72 17.58 3.23
N VAL A 182 -6.39 17.52 3.31
CA VAL A 182 -5.53 16.92 2.30
C VAL A 182 -4.62 15.92 2.98
N ARG A 183 -4.63 14.68 2.53
CA ARG A 183 -3.67 13.65 2.93
C ARG A 183 -2.77 13.32 1.73
N PHE A 184 -1.47 13.47 1.91
CA PHE A 184 -0.51 13.19 0.82
C PHE A 184 -0.27 11.70 0.67
N GLN A 185 -0.13 11.25 -0.57
CA GLN A 185 0.22 9.89 -0.93
C GLN A 185 1.60 9.91 -1.58
N HIS A 186 2.56 9.25 -0.94
CA HIS A 186 3.98 9.35 -1.28
C HIS A 186 4.62 7.97 -1.49
N PRO A 187 4.04 7.13 -2.39
CA PRO A 187 4.58 5.79 -2.64
C PRO A 187 6.06 5.89 -3.04
N THR A 188 6.90 5.12 -2.36
CA THR A 188 8.36 5.22 -2.49
C THR A 188 9.02 3.85 -2.39
N PRO A 189 10.17 3.60 -3.03
CA PRO A 189 10.82 2.28 -3.02
C PRO A 189 11.38 1.77 -1.69
N TYR A 190 11.34 2.55 -0.60
CA TYR A 190 12.04 2.23 0.66
C TYR A 190 11.12 1.93 1.84
N PHE A 191 10.18 2.82 2.12
CA PHE A 191 9.39 2.77 3.32
C PHE A 191 8.02 3.34 3.04
N ASP A 192 7.02 2.67 3.56
CA ASP A 192 5.81 3.31 4.03
C ASP A 192 5.36 2.68 5.33
#